data_AF-A0A498LYJ5-F1
#
_entry.id   AF-A0A498LYJ5-F1
#
_cell.length_a   1.000
_cell.length_b   1.000
_cell.length_c   1.000
_cell.angle_alpha   90.00
_cell.angle_beta   90.00
_cell.angle_gamma   90.00
#
_symmetry.space_group_name_H-M   'P 1'
#
loop_
_entity.id
_entity.type
_entity.pdbx_description
1 polymer ?
#
loop_
_entity_poly.entity_id
_entity_poly.type
_entity_poly.pdbx_seq_one_letter_code
_entity_poly.pdbx_strand_id
1 'polypeptide(L)'
;MFRDPAVTLVKEMGVRQIVFPTAWMDHLPLLASVQFQRAFSYGAGITMLAANLKATKYRMTGSGIYTPWDSLTHHDTEGDSGKLLVHRVPVIVDNKHKLVPFSGYPSSKEPEKMHAWPVSSLNANYDGKHCQKECAKEASSSPFNSMMMNDNFTLVALQGTEGNISVCSGSVCCHLLFRRSETKEFYALGVFDGLHGAHKTYYLEICALVRCTGEEQSSCGGETEHAQTLVDFRLTGTFTTPYIYPGILGNGMTVDIPDHSGDSQFMFGM
;
A
#
# COMPACT_ATOMS: atom_id res chain seq x y z
N MET A 1 9.54 -4.33 10.37
CA MET A 1 10.77 -3.88 9.69
C MET A 1 11.82 -4.99 9.62
N PHE A 2 12.13 -5.66 10.73
CA PHE A 2 13.19 -6.70 10.77
C PHE A 2 12.62 -8.12 10.81
N ARG A 3 13.44 -9.11 10.40
CA ARG A 3 13.08 -10.54 10.44
C ARG A 3 12.87 -11.01 11.87
N ASP A 4 13.86 -10.84 12.72
CA ASP A 4 13.80 -11.32 14.10
C ASP A 4 13.34 -10.22 15.07
N PRO A 5 12.39 -10.51 15.99
CA PRO A 5 11.67 -11.79 16.13
C PRO A 5 10.41 -11.90 15.24
N ALA A 6 9.98 -10.82 14.58
CA ALA A 6 8.63 -10.68 14.04
C ALA A 6 8.24 -11.74 13.00
N VAL A 7 9.07 -11.94 11.97
CA VAL A 7 8.82 -12.92 10.90
C VAL A 7 8.93 -14.34 11.46
N THR A 8 9.93 -14.59 12.30
CA THR A 8 10.17 -15.89 12.95
C THR A 8 8.98 -16.32 13.80
N LEU A 9 8.43 -15.41 14.62
CA LEU A 9 7.22 -15.67 15.41
C LEU A 9 6.03 -16.10 14.54
N VAL A 10 5.78 -15.40 13.43
CA VAL A 10 4.61 -15.67 12.60
C VAL A 10 4.79 -16.91 11.72
N LYS A 11 5.90 -16.98 10.98
CA LYS A 11 6.12 -17.99 9.94
C LYS A 11 6.67 -19.29 10.50
N GLU A 12 7.57 -19.23 11.48
CA GLU A 12 8.26 -20.40 12.01
C GLU A 12 7.59 -20.94 13.27
N MET A 13 7.07 -20.06 14.14
CA MET A 13 6.44 -20.45 15.42
C MET A 13 4.91 -20.46 15.41
N GLY A 14 4.28 -20.04 14.32
CA GLY A 14 2.82 -20.10 14.18
C GLY A 14 2.03 -19.08 15.02
N VAL A 15 2.68 -18.00 15.50
CA VAL A 15 1.98 -16.93 16.22
C VAL A 15 1.01 -16.22 15.28
N ARG A 16 -0.25 -16.05 15.73
CA ARG A 16 -1.31 -15.38 14.96
C ARG A 16 -1.90 -14.14 15.65
N GLN A 17 -1.46 -13.86 16.86
CA GLN A 17 -1.90 -12.70 17.64
C GLN A 17 -0.66 -12.06 18.27
N ILE A 18 -0.43 -10.79 17.98
CA ILE A 18 0.71 -10.02 18.50
C ILE A 18 0.19 -8.82 19.28
N VAL A 19 0.71 -8.64 20.49
CA VAL A 19 0.60 -7.38 21.23
C VAL A 19 1.85 -6.56 20.95
N PHE A 20 1.67 -5.33 20.50
CA PHE A 20 2.74 -4.47 20.00
C PHE A 20 2.71 -3.09 20.66
N PRO A 21 3.33 -2.94 21.85
CA PRO A 21 3.63 -1.63 22.41
C PRO A 21 4.67 -0.93 21.53
N THR A 22 4.46 0.35 21.21
CA THR A 22 5.37 1.09 20.33
C THR A 22 5.43 2.58 20.70
N ALA A 23 6.52 3.22 20.29
CA ALA A 23 6.72 4.67 20.28
C ALA A 23 7.09 5.07 18.84
N TRP A 24 6.16 4.80 17.92
CA TRP A 24 6.35 4.98 16.49
C TRP A 24 6.21 6.45 16.13
N MET A 25 7.22 7.00 15.47
CA MET A 25 7.19 8.34 14.87
C MET A 25 6.77 8.18 13.41
N ASP A 26 5.66 8.80 13.04
CA ASP A 26 5.16 8.71 11.68
C ASP A 26 6.11 9.40 10.70
N HIS A 27 6.31 8.74 9.55
CA HIS A 27 7.08 9.27 8.44
C HIS A 27 6.37 8.94 7.14
N LEU A 28 5.75 9.95 6.54
CA LEU A 28 4.93 9.77 5.34
C LEU A 28 5.83 9.66 4.09
N PRO A 29 5.34 9.05 3.00
CA PRO A 29 4.00 8.50 2.82
C PRO A 29 3.87 6.98 3.07
N LEU A 30 4.94 6.28 3.45
CA LEU A 30 4.94 4.80 3.52
C LEU A 30 5.18 4.21 4.92
N LEU A 31 5.49 5.05 5.93
CA LEU A 31 5.79 4.62 7.30
C LEU A 31 4.93 5.37 8.33
N ALA A 32 3.67 5.66 7.99
CA ALA A 32 2.69 5.99 9.02
C ALA A 32 2.40 4.74 9.86
N SER A 33 2.30 4.89 11.17
CA SER A 33 2.03 3.83 12.14
C SER A 33 0.81 2.99 11.74
N VAL A 34 -0.34 3.63 11.56
CA VAL A 34 -1.60 2.95 11.23
C VAL A 34 -1.55 2.23 9.87
N GLN A 35 -0.86 2.81 8.90
CA GLN A 35 -0.66 2.24 7.56
C GLN A 35 0.22 0.98 7.63
N PHE A 36 1.43 1.12 8.17
CA PHE A 36 2.43 0.05 8.12
C PHE A 36 2.06 -1.12 9.03
N GLN A 37 1.48 -0.84 10.20
CA GLN A 37 1.04 -1.88 11.13
C GLN A 37 -0.17 -2.66 10.57
N ARG A 38 -1.11 -1.97 9.91
CA ARG A 38 -2.21 -2.63 9.18
C ARG A 38 -1.67 -3.52 8.06
N ALA A 39 -0.76 -2.99 7.24
CA ALA A 39 -0.16 -3.69 6.12
C ALA A 39 0.54 -4.97 6.58
N PHE A 40 1.26 -4.91 7.70
CA PHE A 40 1.86 -6.07 8.33
C PHE A 40 0.81 -7.09 8.78
N SER A 41 -0.25 -6.67 9.48
CA SER A 41 -1.34 -7.56 9.92
C SER A 41 -2.04 -8.24 8.73
N TYR A 42 -2.31 -7.51 7.65
CA TYR A 42 -2.87 -8.05 6.40
C TYR A 42 -1.92 -9.08 5.78
N GLY A 43 -0.70 -8.67 5.41
CA GLY A 43 0.24 -9.50 4.65
C GLY A 43 0.76 -10.70 5.43
N ALA A 44 0.86 -10.59 6.75
CA ALA A 44 1.26 -11.69 7.61
C ALA A 44 0.09 -12.62 8.01
N GLY A 45 -1.16 -12.21 7.78
CA GLY A 45 -2.34 -12.98 8.16
C GLY A 45 -2.50 -13.14 9.67
N ILE A 46 -2.23 -12.08 10.44
CA ILE A 46 -2.30 -12.09 11.90
C ILE A 46 -3.24 -11.01 12.45
N THR A 47 -3.66 -11.17 13.70
CA THR A 47 -4.17 -10.07 14.51
C THR A 47 -3.02 -9.35 15.22
N MET A 48 -3.04 -8.02 15.21
CA MET A 48 -2.04 -7.17 15.86
C MET A 48 -2.75 -6.10 16.69
N LEU A 49 -2.44 -6.03 17.98
CA LEU A 49 -2.91 -5.01 18.91
C LEU A 49 -1.79 -4.01 19.13
N ALA A 50 -1.84 -2.87 18.44
CA ALA A 50 -0.79 -1.87 18.51
C ALA A 50 -1.19 -0.70 19.42
N ALA A 51 -0.38 -0.47 20.44
CA ALA A 51 -0.53 0.65 21.37
C ALA A 51 0.65 1.59 21.20
N ASN A 52 0.43 2.72 20.53
CA ASN A 52 1.43 3.75 20.32
C ASN A 52 1.38 4.83 21.41
N LEU A 53 2.49 5.53 21.62
CA LEU A 53 2.49 6.77 22.38
C LEU A 53 1.68 7.84 21.65
N LYS A 54 1.02 8.71 22.42
CA LYS A 54 0.46 9.98 21.95
C LYS A 54 1.38 11.10 22.41
N ALA A 55 2.21 11.57 21.49
CA ALA A 55 3.12 12.69 21.68
C ALA A 55 3.29 13.43 20.35
N THR A 56 2.44 14.43 20.11
CA THR A 56 2.35 15.14 18.82
C THR A 56 3.66 15.82 18.44
N LYS A 57 4.41 16.33 19.42
CA LYS A 57 5.74 16.92 19.23
C LYS A 57 6.73 16.00 18.50
N TYR A 58 6.58 14.68 18.67
CA TYR A 58 7.44 13.66 18.05
C TYR A 58 6.75 12.92 16.92
N ARG A 59 5.58 13.39 16.46
CA ARG A 59 4.76 12.70 15.46
C ARG A 59 4.39 11.28 15.88
N MET A 60 4.27 11.07 17.20
CA MET A 60 3.84 9.80 17.76
C MET A 60 2.34 9.89 17.98
N THR A 61 1.62 9.23 17.09
CA THR A 61 0.17 9.01 17.16
C THR A 61 -0.16 7.78 16.33
N GLY A 62 -1.42 7.34 16.32
CA GLY A 62 -1.79 6.14 15.56
C GLY A 62 -1.65 4.87 16.38
N SER A 63 -2.76 4.44 16.98
CA SER A 63 -2.92 3.12 17.59
C SER A 63 -4.03 2.35 16.88
N GLY A 64 -4.03 1.03 17.00
CA GLY A 64 -5.06 0.24 16.33
C GLY A 64 -5.14 -1.22 16.74
N ILE A 65 -6.29 -1.79 16.44
CA ILE A 65 -6.59 -3.21 16.51
C ILE A 65 -6.73 -3.67 15.07
N TYR A 66 -5.77 -4.43 14.57
CA TYR A 66 -5.72 -4.89 13.19
C TYR A 66 -5.96 -6.39 13.15
N THR A 67 -6.88 -6.84 12.31
CA THR A 67 -7.01 -8.22 11.87
C THR A 67 -6.66 -8.29 10.39
N PRO A 68 -6.54 -9.49 9.77
CA PRO A 68 -6.21 -9.54 8.36
C PRO A 68 -7.25 -8.82 7.49
N TRP A 69 -8.54 -8.85 7.85
CA TRP A 69 -9.64 -8.31 7.04
C TRP A 69 -10.33 -7.05 7.60
N ASP A 70 -10.08 -6.68 8.86
CA ASP A 70 -10.75 -5.54 9.52
C ASP A 70 -9.75 -4.77 10.40
N SER A 71 -10.01 -3.49 10.63
CA SER A 71 -9.21 -2.66 11.53
C SER A 71 -10.01 -1.57 12.21
N LEU A 72 -9.78 -1.41 13.52
CA LEU A 72 -10.21 -0.23 14.28
C LEU A 72 -8.96 0.59 14.63
N THR A 73 -8.88 1.82 14.11
CA THR A 73 -7.74 2.70 14.32
C THR A 73 -8.15 4.01 14.97
N HIS A 74 -7.18 4.64 15.62
CA HIS A 74 -7.25 6.04 15.98
C HIS A 74 -5.92 6.69 15.71
N HIS A 75 -5.98 7.69 14.84
CA HIS A 75 -4.89 8.57 14.48
C HIS A 75 -5.37 9.99 14.68
N ASP A 76 -4.59 10.77 15.40
CA ASP A 76 -4.91 12.15 15.71
C ASP A 76 -3.62 12.95 15.74
N THR A 77 -3.49 13.90 14.83
CA THR A 77 -2.34 14.79 14.73
C THR A 77 -2.51 16.04 15.59
N GLU A 78 -3.67 16.21 16.23
CA GLU A 78 -3.97 17.31 17.13
C GLU A 78 -4.01 16.84 18.60
N GLY A 79 -3.72 17.76 19.52
CA GLY A 79 -3.76 17.51 20.96
C GLY A 79 -2.78 16.43 21.46
N ASP A 80 -2.85 16.11 22.75
CA ASP A 80 -2.04 15.04 23.40
C ASP A 80 -2.90 14.11 24.26
N SER A 81 -4.22 14.09 24.03
CA SER A 81 -5.13 13.21 24.77
C SER A 81 -5.01 11.77 24.31
N GLY A 82 -4.91 10.85 25.28
CA GLY A 82 -4.95 9.41 25.00
C GLY A 82 -6.31 8.94 24.49
N LYS A 83 -6.32 7.78 23.83
CA LYS A 83 -7.53 7.13 23.34
C LYS A 83 -7.55 5.65 23.73
N LEU A 84 -8.68 5.19 24.26
CA LEU A 84 -8.96 3.77 24.44
C LEU A 84 -9.72 3.24 23.22
N LEU A 85 -9.20 2.16 22.63
CA LEU A 85 -9.86 1.40 21.57
C LEU A 85 -10.30 0.05 22.12
N VAL A 86 -11.54 -0.33 21.85
CA VAL A 86 -12.11 -1.61 22.27
C VAL A 86 -12.80 -2.22 21.06
N HIS A 87 -12.40 -3.45 20.70
CA HIS A 87 -13.02 -4.19 19.61
C HIS A 87 -13.04 -5.68 19.93
N ARG A 88 -14.02 -6.39 19.38
CA ARG A 88 -14.09 -7.86 19.50
C ARG A 88 -13.40 -8.48 18.29
N VAL A 89 -12.28 -9.16 18.53
CA VAL A 89 -11.50 -9.83 17.48
C VAL A 89 -11.65 -11.34 17.55
N PRO A 90 -11.68 -12.05 16.41
CA PRO A 90 -11.70 -13.51 16.38
C PRO A 90 -10.33 -14.09 16.76
N VAL A 91 -10.32 -15.29 17.34
CA VAL A 91 -9.10 -16.08 17.54
C VAL A 91 -8.79 -16.80 16.23
N ILE A 92 -7.63 -16.51 15.64
CA ILE A 92 -7.17 -17.17 14.41
C ILE A 92 -6.48 -18.48 14.80
N VAL A 93 -7.13 -19.62 14.52
CA VAL A 93 -6.68 -20.96 15.00
C VAL A 93 -5.98 -21.79 13.90
N ASP A 94 -6.21 -21.49 12.60
CA ASP A 94 -5.73 -22.35 11.50
C ASP A 94 -5.16 -21.58 10.30
N ASN A 95 -4.18 -22.18 9.62
CA ASN A 95 -3.66 -21.76 8.30
C ASN A 95 -4.69 -21.91 7.16
N LYS A 96 -5.86 -22.51 7.44
CA LYS A 96 -6.90 -22.83 6.44
C LYS A 96 -7.88 -21.70 6.19
N HIS A 97 -7.79 -20.61 6.94
CA HIS A 97 -8.42 -19.38 6.50
C HIS A 97 -7.63 -18.88 5.29
N LYS A 98 -7.99 -19.38 4.11
CA LYS A 98 -8.05 -18.52 2.92
C LYS A 98 -8.60 -17.20 3.44
N LEU A 99 -7.93 -16.09 3.18
CA LEU A 99 -8.53 -14.77 3.36
C LEU A 99 -9.91 -14.87 2.72
N VAL A 100 -10.95 -15.00 3.55
CA VAL A 100 -12.33 -15.05 3.08
C VAL A 100 -12.76 -13.61 3.28
N PRO A 101 -12.73 -12.80 2.23
CA PRO A 101 -12.98 -11.40 2.39
C PRO A 101 -14.43 -11.23 2.84
N PHE A 102 -14.58 -10.55 3.97
CA PHE A 102 -15.86 -10.09 4.48
C PHE A 102 -16.43 -9.13 3.44
N SER A 103 -17.55 -9.49 2.82
CA SER A 103 -18.33 -8.58 1.99
C SER A 103 -18.89 -7.50 2.92
N GLY A 104 -18.22 -6.36 3.01
CA GLY A 104 -18.59 -5.20 3.81
C GLY A 104 -19.84 -4.46 3.31
N TYR A 105 -20.86 -5.17 2.83
CA TYR A 105 -22.15 -4.57 2.50
C TYR A 105 -23.11 -4.73 3.69
N PRO A 106 -23.61 -3.62 4.29
CA PRO A 106 -24.96 -3.64 4.80
C PRO A 106 -25.86 -3.97 3.60
N SER A 107 -26.69 -5.00 3.73
CA SER A 107 -27.69 -5.40 2.73
C SER A 107 -28.63 -4.23 2.41
N SER A 108 -28.24 -3.32 1.53
CA SER A 108 -29.17 -2.51 0.75
C SER A 108 -29.62 -3.36 -0.44
N LYS A 109 -30.93 -3.54 -0.55
CA LYS A 109 -31.58 -4.25 -1.64
C LYS A 109 -31.55 -3.37 -2.88
N GLU A 110 -30.45 -3.37 -3.63
CA GLU A 110 -30.44 -3.05 -5.07
C GLU A 110 -29.06 -3.36 -5.68
N PRO A 111 -28.98 -4.08 -6.81
CA PRO A 111 -27.71 -4.38 -7.45
C PRO A 111 -27.29 -3.18 -8.31
N GLU A 112 -26.45 -2.31 -7.76
CA GLU A 112 -25.73 -1.35 -8.60
C GLU A 112 -24.74 -2.12 -9.49
N LYS A 113 -24.83 -1.86 -10.80
CA LYS A 113 -24.09 -2.55 -11.84
C LYS A 113 -22.59 -2.28 -11.68
N MET A 114 -21.89 -3.23 -11.08
CA MET A 114 -20.43 -3.27 -11.07
C MET A 114 -19.95 -3.45 -12.51
N HIS A 115 -19.39 -2.40 -13.10
CA HIS A 115 -18.79 -2.47 -14.43
C HIS A 115 -17.49 -3.29 -14.34
N ALA A 116 -17.60 -4.57 -14.67
CA ALA A 116 -16.46 -5.47 -14.81
C ALA A 116 -15.45 -4.88 -15.82
N TRP A 117 -14.18 -4.84 -15.43
CA TRP A 117 -13.10 -4.48 -16.35
C TRP A 117 -13.06 -5.49 -17.51
N PRO A 118 -12.97 -5.05 -18.78
CA PRO A 118 -12.77 -5.96 -19.88
C PRO A 118 -11.39 -6.61 -19.72
N VAL A 119 -11.36 -7.92 -19.51
CA VAL A 119 -10.14 -8.77 -19.39
C VAL A 119 -9.34 -8.80 -20.71
N SER A 120 -9.79 -8.11 -21.76
CA SER A 120 -9.19 -8.11 -23.09
C SER A 120 -7.91 -7.29 -23.24
N SER A 121 -7.47 -6.54 -22.21
CA SER A 121 -6.19 -5.82 -22.22
C SER A 121 -5.01 -6.60 -21.62
N LEU A 122 -5.22 -7.83 -21.17
CA LEU A 122 -4.19 -8.67 -20.51
C LEU A 122 -3.42 -9.61 -21.45
N ASN A 123 -3.71 -9.64 -22.76
CA ASN A 123 -2.97 -10.47 -23.71
C ASN A 123 -1.92 -9.64 -24.47
N ALA A 124 -0.85 -9.24 -23.78
CA ALA A 124 0.43 -9.04 -24.45
C ALA A 124 1.03 -10.43 -24.71
N ASN A 125 0.53 -11.09 -25.76
CA ASN A 125 1.15 -12.32 -26.25
C ASN A 125 2.56 -11.96 -26.72
N TYR A 126 3.56 -12.52 -26.03
CA TYR A 126 4.94 -12.56 -26.49
C TYR A 126 4.98 -13.38 -27.78
N ASP A 127 4.76 -12.73 -28.92
CA ASP A 127 5.15 -13.29 -30.20
C ASP A 127 5.85 -12.21 -31.01
N GLY A 128 7.17 -12.29 -31.02
CA GLY A 128 8.02 -11.38 -31.76
C GLY A 128 7.85 -11.61 -33.25
N LYS A 129 7.08 -10.75 -33.91
CA LYS A 129 7.30 -10.19 -35.26
C LYS A 129 6.10 -9.34 -35.68
N HIS A 130 6.40 -8.16 -36.22
CA HIS A 130 5.48 -7.13 -36.74
C HIS A 130 4.81 -6.18 -35.74
N CYS A 131 5.54 -5.12 -35.37
CA CYS A 131 4.99 -3.76 -35.31
C CYS A 131 6.04 -2.78 -35.83
N GLN A 132 6.04 -2.56 -37.16
CA GLN A 132 6.78 -1.46 -37.78
C GLN A 132 5.80 -0.31 -37.99
N LYS A 133 6.05 0.78 -37.25
CA LYS A 133 5.48 2.13 -37.38
C LYS A 133 3.96 2.25 -37.16
N GLU A 134 3.60 3.10 -36.19
CA GLU A 134 2.24 3.61 -35.89
C GLU A 134 1.39 2.83 -34.87
N CYS A 135 2.02 2.27 -33.84
CA CYS A 135 1.34 2.18 -32.54
C CYS A 135 1.50 3.52 -31.81
N ALA A 136 0.37 4.10 -31.43
CA ALA A 136 0.13 5.33 -30.70
C ALA A 136 1.37 6.00 -30.05
N LYS A 137 1.52 7.31 -30.29
CA LYS A 137 2.15 8.21 -29.32
C LYS A 137 1.28 8.22 -28.06
N GLU A 138 1.32 7.15 -27.27
CA GLU A 138 0.88 7.23 -25.88
C GLU A 138 1.76 8.30 -25.23
N ALA A 139 1.13 9.25 -24.55
CA ALA A 139 1.81 10.25 -23.75
C ALA A 139 2.45 9.57 -22.53
N SER A 140 3.47 8.74 -22.79
CA SER A 140 4.35 8.18 -21.78
C SER A 140 5.06 9.35 -21.14
N SER A 141 4.73 9.63 -19.88
CA SER A 141 5.47 10.60 -19.09
C SER A 141 6.89 10.06 -18.88
N SER A 142 7.89 10.92 -19.07
CA SER A 142 9.28 10.55 -18.87
C SER A 142 9.52 10.24 -17.38
N PRO A 143 10.20 9.13 -17.04
CA PRO A 143 10.58 8.86 -15.67
C PRO A 143 11.44 10.00 -15.09
N PHE A 144 11.26 10.27 -13.80
CA PHE A 144 12.03 11.25 -13.04
C PHE A 144 12.42 10.66 -11.68
N ASN A 145 13.40 11.25 -11.04
CA ASN A 145 13.82 10.84 -9.70
C ASN A 145 13.31 11.84 -8.66
N SER A 146 12.85 11.34 -7.52
CA SER A 146 12.49 12.17 -6.36
C SER A 146 12.78 11.43 -5.07
N MET A 147 13.06 12.19 -4.02
CA MET A 147 13.35 11.64 -2.69
C MET A 147 12.04 11.30 -1.98
N MET A 148 11.91 10.07 -1.50
CA MET A 148 10.82 9.64 -0.64
C MET A 148 11.39 8.87 0.53
N MET A 149 11.09 9.32 1.74
CA MET A 149 11.64 8.79 2.99
C MET A 149 13.18 8.66 3.03
N ASN A 150 13.90 9.61 2.42
CA ASN A 150 15.37 9.60 2.28
C ASN A 150 15.94 8.57 1.29
N ASP A 151 15.10 7.92 0.50
CA ASP A 151 15.51 7.05 -0.60
C ASP A 151 15.21 7.72 -1.94
N ASN A 152 16.07 7.50 -2.93
CA ASN A 152 15.92 8.06 -4.26
C ASN A 152 15.07 7.13 -5.13
N PHE A 153 13.78 7.45 -5.28
CA PHE A 153 12.84 6.67 -6.08
C PHE A 153 12.90 7.08 -7.54
N THR A 154 12.66 6.13 -8.43
CA THR A 154 12.33 6.41 -9.85
C THR A 154 10.83 6.42 -10.00
N LEU A 155 10.27 7.52 -10.49
CA LEU A 155 8.84 7.75 -10.59
C LEU A 155 8.40 8.09 -12.01
N VAL A 156 7.13 7.80 -12.31
CA VAL A 156 6.45 8.17 -13.55
C VAL A 156 5.12 8.82 -13.21
N ALA A 157 4.83 9.98 -13.82
CA ALA A 157 3.64 10.76 -13.52
C ALA A 157 2.38 10.12 -14.10
N LEU A 158 1.29 10.10 -13.34
CA LEU A 158 -0.02 9.71 -13.86
C LEU A 158 -0.55 10.82 -14.79
N GLN A 159 -0.79 10.46 -16.05
CA GLN A 159 -1.38 11.35 -17.07
C GLN A 159 -2.84 10.96 -17.32
N GLY A 160 -3.71 11.96 -17.51
CA GLY A 160 -5.13 11.73 -17.75
C GLY A 160 -5.90 11.15 -16.56
N THR A 161 -7.12 10.70 -16.80
CA THR A 161 -8.02 10.10 -15.79
C THR A 161 -7.97 8.58 -15.77
N GLU A 162 -7.32 7.93 -16.74
CA GLU A 162 -7.12 6.49 -16.79
C GLU A 162 -5.79 6.16 -17.47
N GLY A 163 -5.22 5.00 -17.15
CA GLY A 163 -3.99 4.57 -17.80
C GLY A 163 -3.44 3.24 -17.29
N ASN A 164 -2.52 2.68 -18.08
CA ASN A 164 -1.75 1.49 -17.76
C ASN A 164 -0.26 1.84 -17.89
N ILE A 165 0.44 1.98 -16.78
CA ILE A 165 1.81 2.49 -16.74
C ILE A 165 2.72 1.54 -15.96
N SER A 166 4.01 1.58 -16.29
CA SER A 166 5.03 0.81 -15.59
C SER A 166 6.31 1.58 -15.39
N VAL A 167 7.02 1.29 -14.31
CA VAL A 167 8.34 1.84 -14.01
C VAL A 167 9.19 0.77 -13.34
N CYS A 168 10.49 0.72 -13.66
CA CYS A 168 11.40 -0.28 -13.12
C CYS A 168 12.63 0.37 -12.50
N SER A 169 13.16 -0.24 -11.45
CA SER A 169 14.46 0.05 -10.87
C SER A 169 15.13 -1.28 -10.51
N GLY A 170 16.34 -1.51 -11.03
CA GLY A 170 17.03 -2.78 -10.83
C GLY A 170 16.23 -3.97 -11.37
N SER A 171 15.88 -4.89 -10.47
CA SER A 171 15.13 -6.12 -10.78
C SER A 171 13.62 -5.98 -10.55
N VAL A 172 13.19 -4.89 -9.92
CA VAL A 172 11.79 -4.64 -9.57
C VAL A 172 11.15 -3.74 -10.62
N CYS A 173 10.08 -4.22 -11.22
CA CYS A 173 9.18 -3.47 -12.09
C CYS A 173 7.81 -3.36 -11.42
N CYS A 174 7.26 -2.16 -11.35
CA CYS A 174 5.94 -1.87 -10.82
C CYS A 174 4.98 -1.56 -11.97
N HIS A 175 3.80 -2.16 -11.95
CA HIS A 175 2.75 -1.96 -12.95
C HIS A 175 1.48 -1.46 -12.28
N LEU A 176 0.93 -0.37 -12.82
CA LEU A 176 -0.26 0.29 -12.32
C LEU A 176 -1.29 0.40 -13.45
N LEU A 177 -2.46 -0.21 -13.23
CA LEU A 177 -3.67 0.10 -13.98
C LEU A 177 -4.55 0.97 -13.09
N PHE A 178 -4.94 2.15 -13.56
CA PHE A 178 -5.69 3.10 -12.74
C PHE A 178 -6.81 3.79 -13.51
N ARG A 179 -7.81 4.23 -12.74
CA ARG A 179 -8.81 5.23 -13.11
C ARG A 179 -8.98 6.19 -11.94
N ARG A 180 -9.02 7.50 -12.21
CA ARG A 180 -9.12 8.53 -11.17
C ARG A 180 -10.10 9.63 -11.54
N SER A 181 -10.66 10.27 -10.51
CA SER A 181 -11.43 11.51 -10.68
C SER A 181 -10.54 12.63 -11.23
N GLU A 182 -11.13 13.55 -12.00
CA GLU A 182 -10.42 14.70 -12.53
C GLU A 182 -10.18 15.74 -11.43
N THR A 183 -8.91 15.94 -11.06
CA THR A 183 -8.46 16.93 -10.09
C THR A 183 -7.15 17.55 -10.57
N LYS A 184 -6.70 18.63 -9.89
CA LYS A 184 -5.37 19.22 -10.12
C LYS A 184 -4.26 18.53 -9.31
N GLU A 185 -4.60 17.51 -8.52
CA GLU A 185 -3.61 16.85 -7.67
C GLU A 185 -2.66 16.00 -8.52
N PHE A 186 -1.37 16.18 -8.27
CA PHE A 186 -0.35 15.46 -8.97
C PHE A 186 -0.08 14.10 -8.29
N TYR A 187 -0.09 13.03 -9.09
CA TYR A 187 0.15 11.66 -8.63
C TYR A 187 1.25 11.01 -9.47
N ALA A 188 2.03 10.15 -8.84
CA ALA A 188 3.06 9.37 -9.51
C ALA A 188 3.08 7.92 -9.04
N LEU A 189 3.46 7.02 -9.95
CA LEU A 189 3.88 5.66 -9.62
C LEU A 189 5.39 5.68 -9.40
N GLY A 190 5.87 5.22 -8.26
CA GLY A 190 7.27 5.09 -7.90
C GLY A 190 7.71 3.66 -7.69
N VAL A 191 8.99 3.40 -7.96
CA VAL A 191 9.69 2.15 -7.65
C VAL A 191 11.01 2.43 -6.93
N PHE A 192 11.33 1.58 -5.96
CA PHE A 192 12.63 1.54 -5.30
C PHE A 192 13.08 0.09 -5.10
N ASP A 193 14.36 -0.15 -5.37
CA ASP A 193 15.05 -1.44 -5.24
C ASP A 193 16.43 -1.15 -4.64
N GLY A 194 16.58 -1.26 -3.32
CA GLY A 194 17.84 -0.89 -2.66
C GLY A 194 17.85 -0.88 -1.13
N LEU A 195 19.00 -0.47 -0.58
CA LEU A 195 19.22 -0.38 0.88
C LEU A 195 18.75 0.96 1.43
N HIS A 196 17.93 0.90 2.49
CA HIS A 196 17.40 2.07 3.19
C HIS A 196 18.25 2.50 4.39
N GLY A 197 18.26 3.80 4.63
CA GLY A 197 18.77 4.44 5.85
C GLY A 197 20.24 4.88 5.74
N ALA A 198 20.64 5.81 6.62
CA ALA A 198 21.98 6.41 6.64
C ALA A 198 23.11 5.37 6.79
N HIS A 199 22.82 4.24 7.43
CA HIS A 199 23.74 3.11 7.60
C HIS A 199 23.41 1.90 6.72
N LYS A 200 22.44 2.01 5.80
CA LYS A 200 22.04 0.95 4.85
C LYS A 200 21.69 -0.37 5.55
N THR A 201 20.81 -0.31 6.55
CA THR A 201 20.60 -1.40 7.52
C THR A 201 19.59 -2.45 7.09
N TYR A 202 18.72 -2.15 6.12
CA TYR A 202 17.79 -3.12 5.56
C TYR A 202 17.45 -2.81 4.10
N TYR A 203 17.16 -3.87 3.34
CA TYR A 203 16.85 -3.82 1.92
C TYR A 203 15.34 -3.66 1.72
N LEU A 204 14.94 -2.83 0.76
CA LEU A 204 13.55 -2.56 0.41
C LEU A 204 13.34 -2.74 -1.10
N GLU A 205 12.23 -3.39 -1.43
CA GLU A 205 11.62 -3.39 -2.75
C GLU A 205 10.24 -2.76 -2.60
N ILE A 206 9.97 -1.66 -3.30
CA ILE A 206 8.75 -0.87 -3.09
C ILE A 206 8.15 -0.50 -4.44
N CYS A 207 6.84 -0.75 -4.56
CA CYS A 207 5.96 -0.11 -5.53
C CYS A 207 5.01 0.82 -4.79
N ALA A 208 4.92 2.09 -5.20
CA ALA A 208 4.11 3.07 -4.51
C ALA A 208 3.35 3.97 -5.50
N LEU A 209 2.02 4.02 -5.37
CA LEU A 209 1.22 5.09 -5.94
C LEU A 209 1.10 6.19 -4.88
N VAL A 210 1.59 7.39 -5.19
CA VAL A 210 1.63 8.50 -4.22
C VAL A 210 1.05 9.78 -4.77
N ARG A 211 0.35 10.51 -3.91
CA ARG A 211 0.03 11.93 -4.11
C ARG A 211 1.30 12.74 -3.85
N CYS A 212 1.63 13.67 -4.73
CA CYS A 212 2.70 14.63 -4.53
C CYS A 212 2.17 15.85 -3.74
N THR A 213 3.04 16.53 -2.97
CA THR A 213 2.60 17.65 -2.13
C THR A 213 2.26 18.91 -2.93
N GLY A 214 2.85 19.06 -4.11
CA GLY A 214 2.62 20.15 -5.06
C GLY A 214 2.26 19.63 -6.46
N GLU A 215 2.36 20.51 -7.45
CA GLU A 215 2.11 20.19 -8.87
C GLU A 215 3.41 19.79 -9.61
N GLU A 216 4.56 19.94 -8.96
CA GLU A 216 5.88 19.69 -9.49
C GLU A 216 6.41 18.28 -9.16
N GLN A 217 7.23 17.72 -10.05
CA GLN A 217 7.84 16.40 -9.91
C GLN A 217 8.67 16.22 -8.64
N SER A 218 9.40 17.26 -8.22
CA SER A 218 10.23 17.25 -7.01
C SER A 218 9.42 17.17 -5.72
N SER A 219 8.11 17.41 -5.76
CA SER A 219 7.23 17.34 -4.59
C SER A 219 6.75 15.92 -4.28
N CYS A 220 6.94 14.98 -5.21
CA CYS A 220 6.56 13.59 -5.03
C CYS A 220 7.48 12.91 -4.01
N GLY A 221 6.90 12.26 -3.00
CA GLY A 221 7.62 11.73 -1.84
C GLY A 221 7.64 12.67 -0.64
N GLY A 222 7.15 13.91 -0.81
CA GLY A 222 6.85 14.80 0.31
C GLY A 222 5.68 14.29 1.16
N GLU A 223 5.59 14.80 2.39
CA GLU A 223 4.60 14.35 3.35
C GLU A 223 3.27 15.11 3.19
N THR A 224 2.17 14.38 3.07
CA THR A 224 0.81 14.95 3.03
C THR A 224 -0.19 14.00 3.65
N GLU A 225 -1.10 14.55 4.45
CA GLU A 225 -2.20 13.82 5.10
C GLU A 225 -3.52 13.99 4.34
N HIS A 226 -3.52 14.79 3.28
CA HIS A 226 -4.72 15.18 2.56
C HIS A 226 -4.68 14.71 1.12
N ALA A 227 -5.85 14.38 0.58
CA ALA A 227 -6.09 14.02 -0.81
C ALA A 227 -7.57 14.22 -1.16
N GLN A 228 -7.86 14.64 -2.38
CA GLN A 228 -9.22 14.78 -2.90
C GLN A 228 -9.51 13.79 -4.02
N THR A 229 -8.47 13.34 -4.71
CA THR A 229 -8.60 12.44 -5.85
C THR A 229 -9.02 11.05 -5.40
N LEU A 230 -10.14 10.59 -5.92
CA LEU A 230 -10.53 9.19 -5.82
C LEU A 230 -9.79 8.41 -6.90
N VAL A 231 -9.09 7.34 -6.50
CA VAL A 231 -8.33 6.49 -7.41
C VAL A 231 -8.77 5.04 -7.23
N ASP A 232 -9.26 4.46 -8.30
CA ASP A 232 -9.50 3.04 -8.48
C ASP A 232 -8.27 2.45 -9.19
N PHE A 233 -7.59 1.48 -8.57
CA PHE A 233 -6.30 1.02 -9.08
C PHE A 233 -6.02 -0.45 -8.80
N ARG A 234 -5.18 -1.01 -9.67
CA ARG A 234 -4.49 -2.29 -9.47
C ARG A 234 -2.99 -2.06 -9.58
N LEU A 235 -2.29 -2.29 -8.47
CA LEU A 235 -0.83 -2.16 -8.37
C LEU A 235 -0.20 -3.54 -8.20
N THR A 236 0.79 -3.85 -9.03
CA THR A 236 1.52 -5.13 -8.99
C THR A 236 3.02 -4.87 -9.16
N GLY A 237 3.86 -5.80 -8.71
CA GLY A 237 5.32 -5.66 -8.82
C GLY A 237 6.04 -7.00 -8.93
N THR A 238 7.21 -7.00 -9.58
CA THR A 238 8.09 -8.17 -9.70
C THR A 238 9.01 -8.33 -8.48
N PHE A 239 8.41 -8.43 -7.30
CA PHE A 239 9.14 -8.58 -6.03
C PHE A 239 9.91 -9.90 -5.98
N THR A 240 11.13 -9.88 -5.45
CA THR A 240 11.96 -11.08 -5.26
C THR A 240 11.73 -11.75 -3.90
N THR A 241 11.04 -11.06 -3.00
CA THR A 241 10.71 -11.52 -1.64
C THR A 241 9.26 -11.96 -1.51
N PRO A 242 8.96 -13.02 -0.74
CA PRO A 242 7.59 -13.39 -0.38
C PRO A 242 7.01 -12.52 0.75
N TYR A 243 7.81 -11.64 1.35
CA TYR A 243 7.39 -10.78 2.48
C TYR A 243 6.90 -9.42 1.99
N ILE A 244 5.68 -9.40 1.43
CA ILE A 244 5.07 -8.20 0.87
C ILE A 244 3.93 -7.73 1.79
N TYR A 245 3.93 -6.45 2.13
CA TYR A 245 2.96 -5.84 3.04
C TYR A 245 2.21 -4.71 2.34
N PRO A 246 1.05 -4.98 1.72
CA PRO A 246 0.28 -3.95 1.02
C PRO A 246 -0.37 -3.00 2.03
N GLY A 247 -0.13 -1.71 1.87
CA GLY A 247 -0.71 -0.66 2.70
C GLY A 247 -1.44 0.37 1.85
N ILE A 248 -2.67 0.71 2.24
CA ILE A 248 -3.47 1.74 1.60
C ILE A 248 -3.78 2.80 2.65
N LEU A 249 -3.32 4.03 2.41
CA LEU A 249 -3.55 5.18 3.26
C LEU A 249 -4.26 6.25 2.44
N GLY A 250 -5.50 6.51 2.78
CA GLY A 250 -6.34 7.53 2.18
C GLY A 250 -6.25 8.89 2.86
N ASN A 251 -7.07 9.81 2.39
CA ASN A 251 -7.20 11.15 2.94
C ASN A 251 -7.52 11.12 4.45
N GLY A 252 -6.91 12.02 5.22
CA GLY A 252 -7.11 12.14 6.66
C GLY A 252 -6.62 10.93 7.44
N MET A 253 -5.55 10.28 6.97
CA MET A 253 -4.93 9.11 7.61
C MET A 253 -5.87 7.91 7.75
N THR A 254 -6.86 7.81 6.85
CA THR A 254 -7.79 6.69 6.78
C THR A 254 -7.10 5.46 6.20
N VAL A 255 -7.28 4.31 6.83
CA VAL A 255 -6.63 3.07 6.40
C VAL A 255 -7.66 2.20 5.69
N ASP A 256 -7.30 1.66 4.53
CA ASP A 256 -8.15 0.80 3.72
C ASP A 256 -7.49 -0.57 3.45
N ILE A 257 -8.24 -1.47 2.82
CA ILE A 257 -7.80 -2.83 2.46
C ILE A 257 -7.88 -3.06 0.96
N PRO A 258 -7.02 -3.92 0.40
CA PRO A 258 -7.22 -4.43 -0.95
C PRO A 258 -8.59 -5.10 -1.06
N ASP A 259 -9.27 -4.89 -2.17
CA ASP A 259 -10.52 -5.56 -2.47
C ASP A 259 -10.29 -7.03 -2.87
N HIS A 260 -11.38 -7.73 -3.20
CA HIS A 260 -11.35 -9.12 -3.66
C HIS A 260 -10.43 -9.37 -4.86
N SER A 261 -10.20 -8.36 -5.72
CA SER A 261 -9.34 -8.49 -6.90
C SER A 261 -7.86 -8.46 -6.51
N GLY A 262 -7.52 -7.72 -5.45
CA GLY A 262 -6.20 -7.66 -4.84
C GLY A 262 -5.76 -8.97 -4.17
N ASP A 263 -6.69 -9.72 -3.57
CA ASP A 263 -6.41 -11.00 -2.89
C ASP A 263 -5.90 -12.10 -3.84
N SER A 264 -6.29 -12.04 -5.12
CA SER A 264 -6.07 -13.12 -6.09
C SER A 264 -4.60 -13.38 -6.48
N GLN A 265 -3.69 -12.45 -6.18
CA GLN A 265 -2.25 -12.58 -6.46
C GLN A 265 -1.39 -12.95 -5.24
N PHE A 266 -1.91 -12.86 -4.02
CA PHE A 266 -1.16 -13.23 -2.80
C PHE A 266 -1.30 -14.71 -2.45
N MET A 267 -2.02 -15.48 -3.26
CA MET A 267 -2.16 -16.93 -3.16
C MET A 267 -0.99 -17.65 -3.87
N PHE A 268 0.25 -17.42 -3.43
CA PHE A 268 1.31 -18.41 -3.66
C PHE A 268 1.02 -19.58 -2.72
N GLY A 269 0.66 -20.76 -3.22
CA GLY A 269 1.60 -21.67 -3.86
C GLY A 269 2.28 -22.46 -2.75
N MET A 270 1.82 -23.70 -2.51
CA MET A 270 2.44 -24.65 -1.58
C MET A 270 3.94 -24.79 -1.81
#